data_AF-A0A352L3Z9-F1
#
_entry.id   AF-A0A352L3Z9-F1
#
_cell.length_a   1.000
_cell.length_b   1.000
_cell.length_c   1.000
_cell.angle_alpha   90.00
_cell.angle_beta   90.00
_cell.angle_gamma   90.00
#
_symmetry.space_group_name_H-M   'P 1'
#
loop_
_entity.id
_entity.type
_entity.pdbx_description
1 polymer ?
#
loop_
_entity_poly.entity_id
_entity_poly.type
_entity_poly.pdbx_seq_one_letter_code
_entity_poly.pdbx_strand_id
1 'polypeptide(L)'
;MKLCLFKTVFAVLLTAAPLQAVVADDNAAGCRSAGVRDTVAANTQDVVNPVRLATKTLESLGAERQARTAALEALRKEAAGAEHKLNELHGHYAAASSELQSLHRLVSKGCYPFCLNGVQYCNRNAAQRRVSAVMARASAIKGSIAILDQNLQCTYDEADQITARIVELEARIAVVPVQATRCTMAAIEETSTELVTALEAMLPKETAKMAEHRLKVAAFLAAPLEGESITAEGSGNAAVR
;
A
#
# COMPACT_ATOMS: atom_id res chain seq x y z
N MET A 1 -3.02 -16.45 13.86
CA MET A 1 -3.39 -15.79 12.59
C MET A 1 -4.13 -16.83 11.75
N LYS A 2 -5.46 -16.74 11.68
CA LYS A 2 -6.29 -17.69 10.93
C LYS A 2 -6.22 -17.29 9.45
N LEU A 3 -5.70 -18.17 8.61
CA LEU A 3 -5.67 -17.98 7.16
C LEU A 3 -7.11 -17.97 6.63
N CYS A 4 -7.56 -16.82 6.11
CA CYS A 4 -8.70 -16.73 5.20
C CYS A 4 -8.29 -17.26 3.82
N LEU A 5 -8.01 -18.55 3.74
CA LEU A 5 -7.95 -19.29 2.48
C LEU A 5 -9.38 -19.68 2.14
N PHE A 6 -10.03 -19.04 1.18
CA PHE A 6 -10.98 -19.69 0.24
C PHE A 6 -11.43 -18.70 -0.85
N LYS A 7 -10.49 -18.34 -1.72
CA LYS A 7 -10.82 -18.19 -3.14
C LYS A 7 -11.20 -19.58 -3.65
N THR A 8 -12.48 -19.80 -3.98
CA THR A 8 -13.10 -20.83 -4.86
C THR A 8 -14.35 -21.49 -4.26
N VAL A 9 -15.54 -20.91 -4.49
CA VAL A 9 -16.81 -21.67 -4.44
C VAL A 9 -17.68 -21.44 -5.70
N PHE A 10 -17.16 -20.83 -6.75
CA PHE A 10 -17.89 -20.69 -8.01
C PHE A 10 -17.04 -21.05 -9.24
N ALA A 11 -16.53 -22.28 -9.28
CA ALA A 11 -16.05 -22.90 -10.52
C ALA A 11 -16.07 -24.44 -10.39
N VAL A 12 -17.19 -25.03 -10.82
CA VAL A 12 -17.26 -26.15 -11.78
C VAL A 12 -16.43 -27.42 -11.47
N LEU A 13 -17.18 -28.52 -11.23
CA LEU A 13 -16.73 -29.90 -11.44
C LEU A 13 -16.01 -30.07 -12.79
N LEU A 14 -14.83 -30.69 -12.82
CA LEU A 14 -14.52 -31.88 -13.64
C LEU A 14 -13.00 -32.22 -13.56
N THR A 15 -12.75 -33.40 -12.99
CA THR A 15 -11.72 -34.40 -13.36
C THR A 15 -10.22 -34.05 -13.31
N ALA A 16 -9.58 -34.62 -12.27
CA ALA A 16 -8.42 -35.52 -12.32
C ALA A 16 -7.10 -35.03 -12.96
N ALA A 17 -6.12 -34.75 -12.09
CA ALA A 17 -4.70 -34.92 -12.39
C ALA A 17 -4.30 -36.40 -12.37
N PRO A 18 -3.14 -36.77 -12.93
CA PRO A 18 -2.08 -37.21 -12.01
C PRO A 18 -0.64 -36.74 -12.36
N LEU A 19 0.06 -36.40 -11.26
CA LEU A 19 1.46 -36.61 -10.88
C LEU A 19 2.47 -37.26 -11.85
N GLN A 20 3.71 -36.72 -11.84
CA GLN A 20 4.98 -37.38 -11.45
C GLN A 20 6.12 -36.31 -11.47
N ALA A 21 6.84 -36.01 -10.38
CA ALA A 21 7.98 -36.74 -9.77
C ALA A 21 9.27 -36.55 -10.63
N VAL A 22 10.51 -36.27 -10.15
CA VAL A 22 11.16 -36.48 -8.84
C VAL A 22 12.63 -35.96 -8.90
N VAL A 23 13.22 -35.61 -7.73
CA VAL A 23 14.66 -35.76 -7.29
C VAL A 23 15.74 -34.79 -7.86
N ALA A 24 16.74 -34.27 -7.12
CA ALA A 24 17.35 -34.59 -5.81
C ALA A 24 18.06 -33.37 -5.14
N ASP A 25 18.19 -33.43 -3.80
CA ASP A 25 19.39 -33.25 -2.94
C ASP A 25 20.31 -32.02 -3.09
N ASP A 26 20.97 -31.48 -2.05
CA ASP A 26 20.88 -31.56 -0.59
C ASP A 26 21.79 -30.43 -0.03
N ASN A 27 21.61 -30.16 1.26
CA ASN A 27 22.54 -29.53 2.19
C ASN A 27 22.40 -28.04 2.55
N ALA A 28 22.01 -27.92 3.81
CA ALA A 28 21.98 -26.79 4.69
C ALA A 28 23.39 -26.34 5.12
N ALA A 29 23.55 -25.01 5.25
CA ALA A 29 24.02 -24.30 6.45
C ALA A 29 24.72 -23.00 6.03
N GLY A 30 24.16 -21.85 6.43
CA GLY A 30 24.85 -20.56 6.34
C GLY A 30 23.91 -19.38 6.15
N CYS A 31 23.41 -18.83 7.24
CA CYS A 31 22.64 -17.59 7.26
C CYS A 31 23.40 -16.44 6.57
N ARG A 32 22.93 -15.95 5.42
CA ARG A 32 23.13 -14.55 4.98
C ARG A 32 21.93 -14.08 4.16
N SER A 33 21.16 -13.18 4.76
CA SER A 33 20.35 -12.12 4.14
C SER A 33 20.18 -12.21 2.60
N ALA A 34 19.09 -12.85 2.17
CA ALA A 34 18.59 -12.72 0.80
C ALA A 34 17.93 -11.34 0.62
N GLY A 35 18.77 -10.29 0.57
CA GLY A 35 18.40 -9.07 -0.11
C GLY A 35 18.42 -9.38 -1.60
N VAL A 36 17.27 -9.21 -2.25
CA VAL A 36 17.08 -9.35 -3.69
C VAL A 36 18.12 -8.49 -4.42
N ARG A 37 19.23 -9.11 -4.81
CA ARG A 37 20.20 -8.63 -5.79
C ARG A 37 20.16 -9.61 -6.96
N ASP A 38 19.10 -9.52 -7.75
CA ASP A 38 19.11 -10.12 -9.09
C ASP A 38 19.75 -9.13 -10.06
N THR A 39 21.04 -9.37 -10.26
CA THR A 39 21.77 -9.32 -11.53
C THR A 39 21.26 -8.34 -12.59
N VAL A 40 21.75 -7.10 -12.54
CA VAL A 40 22.01 -6.34 -13.77
C VAL A 40 23.42 -6.72 -14.21
N ALA A 41 23.48 -7.64 -15.17
CA ALA A 41 24.69 -7.99 -15.87
C ALA A 41 25.32 -6.73 -16.47
N ALA A 42 26.61 -6.56 -16.19
CA ALA A 42 27.46 -5.60 -16.87
C ALA A 42 27.39 -5.86 -18.38
N ASN A 43 26.86 -4.88 -19.13
CA ASN A 43 27.23 -4.50 -20.50
C ASN A 43 26.06 -3.72 -21.14
N THR A 44 25.93 -2.46 -20.73
CA THR A 44 25.57 -1.30 -21.57
C THR A 44 25.47 -0.10 -20.63
N GLN A 45 26.48 0.78 -20.66
CA GLN A 45 26.30 2.18 -20.29
C GLN A 45 25.42 2.85 -21.36
N ASP A 46 24.18 2.39 -21.50
CA ASP A 46 23.14 3.28 -21.98
C ASP A 46 22.87 4.22 -20.81
N VAL A 47 23.14 5.51 -21.00
CA VAL A 47 22.76 6.55 -20.06
C VAL A 47 21.24 6.47 -19.90
N VAL A 48 20.78 5.70 -18.90
CA VAL A 48 19.36 5.55 -18.62
C VAL A 48 18.88 6.93 -18.18
N ASN A 49 18.26 7.65 -19.10
CA ASN A 49 17.70 8.96 -18.80
C ASN A 49 16.78 8.82 -17.56
N PRO A 50 17.14 9.42 -16.41
CA PRO A 50 16.44 9.20 -15.15
C PRO A 50 14.97 9.62 -15.24
N VAL A 51 14.65 10.58 -16.11
CA VAL A 51 13.28 11.01 -16.38
C VAL A 51 12.50 9.90 -17.10
N ARG A 52 13.10 9.20 -18.06
CA ARG A 52 12.45 8.11 -18.80
C ARG A 52 12.22 6.87 -17.93
N LEU A 53 13.09 6.62 -16.96
CA LEU A 53 12.88 5.56 -15.96
C LEU A 53 11.76 5.96 -14.98
N ALA A 54 11.74 7.22 -14.56
CA ALA A 54 10.69 7.76 -13.69
C ALA A 54 9.31 7.69 -14.36
N THR A 55 9.18 8.00 -15.65
CA THR A 55 7.90 7.90 -16.36
C THR A 55 7.41 6.45 -16.42
N LYS A 56 8.26 5.50 -16.80
CA LYS A 56 7.90 4.07 -16.85
C LYS A 56 7.50 3.51 -15.47
N THR A 57 8.20 3.94 -14.42
CA THR A 57 7.88 3.52 -13.05
C THR A 57 6.57 4.12 -12.57
N LEU A 58 6.28 5.39 -12.88
CA LEU A 58 4.99 6.02 -12.59
C LEU A 58 3.84 5.35 -13.35
N GLU A 59 4.02 5.01 -14.62
CA GLU A 59 3.02 4.28 -15.42
C GLU A 59 2.69 2.92 -14.79
N SER A 60 3.71 2.15 -14.43
CA SER A 60 3.53 0.84 -13.79
C SER A 60 2.84 0.94 -12.43
N LEU A 61 3.29 1.86 -11.56
CA LEU A 61 2.71 2.05 -10.24
C LEU A 61 1.29 2.63 -10.32
N GLY A 62 1.04 3.53 -11.28
CA GLY A 62 -0.28 4.09 -11.56
C GLY A 62 -1.27 3.04 -12.02
N ALA A 63 -0.85 2.15 -12.92
CA ALA A 63 -1.67 1.01 -13.36
C ALA A 63 -1.96 0.04 -12.19
N GLU A 64 -0.97 -0.27 -11.35
CA GLU A 64 -1.18 -1.11 -10.16
C GLU A 64 -2.18 -0.45 -9.17
N ARG A 65 -2.03 0.86 -8.92
CA ARG A 65 -2.96 1.62 -8.07
C ARG A 65 -4.39 1.53 -8.61
N GLN A 66 -4.58 1.78 -9.91
CA GLN A 66 -5.89 1.72 -10.57
C GLN A 66 -6.53 0.33 -10.50
N ALA A 67 -5.74 -0.73 -10.73
CA ALA A 67 -6.22 -2.11 -10.63
C ALA A 67 -6.70 -2.43 -9.21
N ARG A 68 -5.96 -1.97 -8.18
CA ARG A 68 -6.32 -2.18 -6.78
C ARG A 68 -7.53 -1.36 -6.34
N THR A 69 -7.67 -0.11 -6.81
CA THR A 69 -8.87 0.69 -6.54
C THR A 69 -10.11 0.05 -7.16
N ALA A 70 -10.00 -0.48 -8.38
CA ALA A 70 -11.11 -1.20 -9.03
C ALA A 70 -11.48 -2.49 -8.27
N ALA A 71 -10.49 -3.25 -7.80
CA ALA A 71 -10.73 -4.43 -6.97
C ALA A 71 -11.44 -4.09 -5.64
N LEU A 72 -11.05 -2.99 -5.01
CA LEU A 72 -11.67 -2.51 -3.78
C LEU A 72 -13.13 -2.05 -4.00
N GLU A 73 -13.42 -1.39 -5.11
CA GLU A 73 -14.81 -1.05 -5.48
C GLU A 73 -15.66 -2.30 -5.74
N ALA A 74 -15.09 -3.33 -6.37
CA ALA A 74 -15.78 -4.61 -6.59
C ALA A 74 -16.12 -5.28 -5.26
N LEU A 75 -15.17 -5.38 -4.34
CA LEU A 75 -15.39 -5.94 -3.00
C LEU A 75 -16.47 -5.17 -2.23
N ARG A 76 -16.50 -3.83 -2.32
CA ARG A 76 -17.55 -3.03 -1.69
C ARG A 76 -18.94 -3.35 -2.23
N LYS A 77 -19.07 -3.58 -3.54
CA LYS A 77 -20.35 -3.98 -4.14
C LYS A 77 -20.78 -5.38 -3.70
N GLU A 78 -19.83 -6.31 -3.63
CA GLU A 78 -20.08 -7.67 -3.14
C GLU A 78 -20.51 -7.66 -1.66
N ALA A 79 -19.82 -6.88 -0.82
CA ALA A 79 -20.18 -6.69 0.59
C ALA A 79 -21.59 -6.13 0.75
N ALA A 80 -21.95 -5.08 0.00
CA ALA A 80 -23.30 -4.51 0.03
C ALA A 80 -24.39 -5.54 -0.37
N GLY A 81 -24.10 -6.41 -1.35
CA GLY A 81 -25.00 -7.50 -1.73
C GLY A 81 -25.13 -8.56 -0.62
N ALA A 82 -24.03 -8.89 0.04
CA ALA A 82 -24.02 -9.82 1.18
C ALA A 82 -24.78 -9.24 2.39
N GLU A 83 -24.61 -7.95 2.71
CA GLU A 83 -25.34 -7.25 3.76
C GLU A 83 -26.85 -7.27 3.51
N HIS A 84 -27.26 -7.04 2.26
CA HIS A 84 -28.68 -7.11 1.89
C HIS A 84 -29.26 -8.51 2.16
N LYS A 85 -28.56 -9.55 1.73
CA LYS A 85 -28.95 -10.95 1.99
C LYS A 85 -28.95 -11.28 3.48
N LEU A 86 -28.04 -10.71 4.25
CA LEU A 86 -27.97 -10.87 5.70
C LEU A 86 -29.22 -10.29 6.37
N ASN A 87 -29.65 -9.10 5.94
CA ASN A 87 -30.89 -8.47 6.40
C ASN A 87 -32.12 -9.31 6.07
N GLU A 88 -32.19 -9.92 4.89
CA GLU A 88 -33.27 -10.85 4.52
C GLU A 88 -33.29 -12.08 5.45
N LEU A 89 -32.13 -12.68 5.72
CA LEU A 89 -32.02 -13.82 6.64
C LEU A 89 -32.43 -13.46 8.07
N HIS A 90 -32.08 -12.28 8.56
CA HIS A 90 -32.57 -11.78 9.85
C HIS A 90 -34.09 -11.62 9.86
N GLY A 91 -34.67 -11.11 8.77
CA GLY A 91 -36.12 -11.03 8.61
C GLY A 91 -36.78 -12.41 8.66
N HIS A 92 -36.22 -13.39 7.96
CA HIS A 92 -36.70 -14.78 7.98
C HIS A 92 -36.56 -15.42 9.38
N TYR A 93 -35.46 -15.16 10.08
CA TYR A 93 -35.25 -15.63 11.44
C TYR A 93 -36.28 -15.03 12.40
N ALA A 94 -36.54 -13.72 12.32
CA ALA A 94 -37.53 -13.04 13.14
C ALA A 94 -38.95 -13.58 12.89
N ALA A 95 -39.32 -13.81 11.63
CA ALA A 95 -40.60 -14.42 11.26
C ALA A 95 -40.74 -15.85 11.83
N ALA A 96 -39.70 -16.69 11.69
CA ALA A 96 -39.69 -18.04 12.23
C ALA A 96 -39.78 -18.04 13.77
N SER A 97 -39.10 -17.11 14.44
CA SER A 97 -39.15 -16.95 15.90
C SER A 97 -40.55 -16.55 16.37
N SER A 98 -41.19 -15.60 15.69
CA SER A 98 -42.57 -15.19 15.98
C SER A 98 -43.58 -16.32 15.77
N GLU A 99 -43.44 -17.09 14.69
CA GLU A 99 -44.25 -18.30 14.47
C GLU A 99 -44.04 -19.32 15.60
N LEU A 100 -42.79 -19.57 16.00
CA LEU A 100 -42.46 -20.52 17.05
C LEU A 100 -43.08 -20.10 18.40
N GLN A 101 -43.00 -18.83 18.76
CA GLN A 101 -43.61 -18.28 19.97
C GLN A 101 -45.14 -18.45 19.96
N SER A 102 -45.77 -18.15 18.81
CA SER A 102 -47.22 -18.30 18.62
C SER A 102 -47.64 -19.76 18.74
N LEU A 103 -46.91 -20.68 18.10
CA LEU A 103 -47.14 -22.12 18.19
C LEU A 103 -46.98 -22.63 19.63
N HIS A 104 -45.90 -22.26 20.32
CA HIS A 104 -45.70 -22.65 21.72
C HIS A 104 -46.86 -22.19 22.62
N ARG A 105 -47.32 -20.95 22.44
CA ARG A 105 -48.46 -20.41 23.21
C ARG A 105 -49.78 -21.11 22.92
N LEU A 106 -50.03 -21.52 21.67
CA LEU A 106 -51.26 -22.23 21.30
C LEU A 106 -51.22 -23.70 21.71
N VAL A 107 -50.06 -24.35 21.57
CA VAL A 107 -49.84 -25.74 22.02
C VAL A 107 -49.96 -25.87 23.54
N SER A 108 -49.47 -24.88 24.30
CA SER A 108 -49.57 -24.89 25.76
C SER A 108 -51.00 -24.76 26.27
N LYS A 109 -51.88 -24.06 25.55
CA LYS A 109 -53.31 -23.94 25.87
C LYS A 109 -54.08 -25.25 25.68
N GLY A 110 -53.61 -26.16 24.83
CA GLY A 110 -54.20 -27.49 24.65
C GLY A 110 -55.57 -27.53 23.97
N CYS A 111 -56.06 -26.41 23.43
CA CYS A 111 -57.32 -26.34 22.70
C CYS A 111 -57.09 -26.61 21.20
N TYR A 112 -57.60 -27.73 20.70
CA TYR A 112 -57.54 -28.11 19.29
C TYR A 112 -58.97 -28.29 18.74
N PRO A 113 -59.23 -27.99 17.46
CA PRO A 113 -58.31 -27.47 16.47
C PRO A 113 -58.03 -25.97 16.62
N PHE A 114 -56.87 -25.50 16.16
CA PHE A 114 -56.58 -24.07 16.01
C PHE A 114 -55.96 -23.79 14.64
N CYS A 115 -56.00 -22.52 14.21
CA CYS A 115 -55.40 -22.06 12.96
C CYS A 115 -54.29 -21.05 13.23
N LEU A 116 -53.16 -21.18 12.54
CA LEU A 116 -52.06 -20.21 12.55
C LEU A 116 -51.52 -20.05 11.12
N ASN A 117 -51.38 -18.81 10.65
CA ASN A 117 -50.85 -18.49 9.31
C ASN A 117 -51.54 -19.26 8.17
N GLY A 118 -52.86 -19.47 8.27
CA GLY A 118 -53.65 -20.22 7.28
C GLY A 118 -53.55 -21.75 7.36
N VAL A 119 -52.76 -22.29 8.30
CA VAL A 119 -52.63 -23.74 8.53
C VAL A 119 -53.49 -24.16 9.74
N GLN A 120 -54.31 -25.19 9.57
CA GLN A 120 -55.13 -25.76 10.63
C GLN A 120 -54.42 -26.94 11.32
N TYR A 121 -54.43 -26.94 12.64
CA TYR A 121 -53.80 -27.96 13.48
C TYR A 121 -54.87 -28.73 14.24
N CYS A 122 -55.12 -29.98 13.84
CA CYS A 122 -56.22 -30.79 14.37
C CYS A 122 -55.89 -31.48 15.71
N ASN A 123 -54.61 -31.67 16.05
CA ASN A 123 -54.20 -32.32 17.29
C ASN A 123 -52.81 -31.83 17.77
N ARG A 124 -52.46 -32.17 19.01
CA ARG A 124 -51.17 -31.82 19.63
C ARG A 124 -49.97 -32.32 18.83
N ASN A 125 -50.01 -33.55 18.33
CA ASN A 125 -48.90 -34.15 17.59
C ASN A 125 -48.59 -33.42 16.29
N ALA A 126 -49.61 -32.93 15.58
CA ALA A 126 -49.45 -32.13 14.37
C ALA A 126 -48.81 -30.77 14.68
N ALA A 127 -49.29 -30.10 15.72
CA ALA A 127 -48.73 -28.83 16.16
C ALA A 127 -47.28 -28.97 16.68
N GLN A 128 -46.99 -30.03 17.43
CA GLN A 128 -45.64 -30.28 17.95
C GLN A 128 -44.64 -30.66 16.84
N ARG A 129 -45.07 -31.39 15.81
CA ARG A 129 -44.26 -31.61 14.60
C ARG A 129 -43.91 -30.29 13.90
N ARG A 130 -44.87 -29.36 13.81
CA ARG A 130 -44.60 -28.03 13.25
C ARG A 130 -43.61 -27.23 14.11
N VAL A 131 -43.77 -27.24 15.44
CA VAL A 131 -42.83 -26.60 16.36
C VAL A 131 -41.40 -27.09 16.11
N SER A 132 -41.19 -28.41 16.06
CA SER A 132 -39.86 -28.99 15.79
C SER A 132 -39.33 -28.56 14.42
N ALA A 133 -40.19 -28.54 13.39
CA ALA A 133 -39.79 -28.12 12.04
C ALA A 133 -39.40 -26.62 11.98
N VAL A 134 -40.18 -25.74 12.63
CA VAL A 134 -39.88 -24.30 12.69
C VAL A 134 -38.61 -24.05 13.50
N MET A 135 -38.41 -24.78 14.60
CA MET A 135 -37.18 -24.71 15.40
C MET A 135 -35.95 -25.14 14.58
N ALA A 136 -36.04 -26.24 13.83
CA ALA A 136 -34.97 -26.69 12.94
C ALA A 136 -34.71 -25.70 11.80
N ARG A 137 -35.75 -25.05 11.26
CA ARG A 137 -35.59 -23.98 10.27
C ARG A 137 -34.90 -22.75 10.87
N ALA A 138 -35.30 -22.34 12.07
CA ALA A 138 -34.70 -21.19 12.75
C ALA A 138 -33.22 -21.44 13.08
N SER A 139 -32.83 -22.65 13.50
CA SER A 139 -31.43 -23.01 13.72
C SER A 139 -30.62 -23.02 12.41
N ALA A 140 -31.20 -23.54 11.32
CA ALA A 140 -30.56 -23.50 10.00
C ALA A 140 -30.32 -22.06 9.52
N ILE A 141 -31.32 -21.18 9.63
CA ILE A 141 -31.20 -19.76 9.27
C ILE A 141 -30.12 -19.09 10.13
N LYS A 142 -30.10 -19.35 11.44
CA LYS A 142 -29.07 -18.80 12.34
C LYS A 142 -27.66 -19.26 11.93
N GLY A 143 -27.51 -20.52 11.52
CA GLY A 143 -26.26 -21.03 10.96
C GLY A 143 -25.85 -20.31 9.68
N SER A 144 -26.80 -20.09 8.76
CA SER A 144 -26.55 -19.33 7.53
C SER A 144 -26.15 -17.88 7.79
N ILE A 145 -26.77 -17.21 8.76
CA ILE A 145 -26.39 -15.86 9.20
C ILE A 145 -24.94 -15.86 9.69
N ALA A 146 -24.59 -16.76 10.61
CA ALA A 146 -23.24 -16.81 11.17
C ALA A 146 -22.14 -17.03 10.11
N ILE A 147 -22.40 -17.90 9.13
CA ILE A 147 -21.48 -18.13 8.01
C ILE A 147 -21.36 -16.88 7.14
N LEU A 148 -22.49 -16.23 6.84
CA LEU A 148 -22.50 -15.04 6.01
C LEU A 148 -21.81 -13.86 6.70
N ASP A 149 -22.09 -13.62 7.99
CA ASP A 149 -21.40 -12.63 8.82
C ASP A 149 -19.88 -12.84 8.81
N GLN A 150 -19.44 -14.09 8.98
CA GLN A 150 -18.02 -14.42 8.97
C GLN A 150 -17.39 -14.11 7.61
N ASN A 151 -18.05 -14.47 6.51
CA ASN A 151 -17.57 -14.17 5.16
C ASN A 151 -17.50 -12.65 4.92
N LEU A 152 -18.49 -11.91 5.41
CA LEU A 152 -18.57 -10.46 5.31
C LEU A 152 -17.41 -9.79 6.06
N GLN A 153 -17.12 -10.27 7.27
CA GLN A 153 -15.95 -9.83 8.02
C GLN A 153 -14.65 -10.08 7.25
N CYS A 154 -14.48 -11.28 6.65
CA CYS A 154 -13.32 -11.56 5.81
C CYS A 154 -13.22 -10.59 4.63
N THR A 155 -14.34 -10.25 3.97
CA THR A 155 -14.31 -9.28 2.85
C THR A 155 -13.91 -7.87 3.28
N TYR A 156 -14.31 -7.44 4.48
CA TYR A 156 -13.84 -6.16 5.02
C TYR A 156 -12.35 -6.19 5.36
N ASP A 157 -11.86 -7.27 5.99
CA ASP A 157 -10.44 -7.43 6.29
C ASP A 157 -9.58 -7.41 4.99
N GLU A 158 -10.08 -8.02 3.91
CA GLU A 158 -9.44 -7.96 2.59
C GLU A 158 -9.47 -6.54 1.98
N ALA A 159 -10.60 -5.83 2.11
CA ALA A 159 -10.73 -4.45 1.65
C ALA A 159 -9.77 -3.51 2.40
N ASP A 160 -9.57 -3.72 3.70
CA ASP A 160 -8.62 -2.96 4.52
C ASP A 160 -7.18 -3.21 4.08
N GLN A 161 -6.82 -4.46 3.78
CA GLN A 161 -5.51 -4.80 3.23
C GLN A 161 -5.25 -4.13 1.88
N ILE A 162 -6.24 -4.12 0.98
CA ILE A 162 -6.13 -3.44 -0.31
C ILE A 162 -5.98 -1.93 -0.10
N THR A 163 -6.74 -1.34 0.83
CA THR A 163 -6.63 0.07 1.19
C THR A 163 -5.23 0.42 1.66
N ALA A 164 -4.66 -0.37 2.58
CA ALA A 164 -3.29 -0.18 3.06
C ALA A 164 -2.27 -0.26 1.92
N ARG A 165 -2.44 -1.20 0.98
CA ARG A 165 -1.55 -1.34 -0.16
C ARG A 165 -1.68 -0.21 -1.18
N ILE A 166 -2.87 0.37 -1.34
CA ILE A 166 -3.07 1.58 -2.15
C ILE A 166 -2.30 2.75 -1.53
N VAL A 167 -2.39 2.95 -0.21
CA VAL A 167 -1.65 4.02 0.48
C VAL A 167 -0.14 3.83 0.33
N GLU A 168 0.37 2.59 0.41
CA GLU A 168 1.78 2.30 0.15
C GLU A 168 2.19 2.63 -1.29
N LEU A 169 1.35 2.29 -2.27
CA LEU A 169 1.60 2.65 -3.67
C LEU A 169 1.59 4.16 -3.89
N GLU A 170 0.70 4.89 -3.25
CA GLU A 170 0.66 6.36 -3.29
C GLU A 170 1.93 6.97 -2.70
N ALA A 171 2.44 6.44 -1.59
CA ALA A 171 3.72 6.85 -1.02
C ALA A 171 4.88 6.56 -1.98
N ARG A 172 4.91 5.37 -2.61
CA ARG A 172 5.94 5.02 -3.61
C ARG A 172 5.88 5.96 -4.83
N ILE A 173 4.69 6.24 -5.34
CA ILE A 173 4.47 7.18 -6.46
C ILE A 173 5.00 8.58 -6.09
N ALA A 174 4.73 9.07 -4.89
CA ALA A 174 5.19 10.38 -4.43
C ALA A 174 6.72 10.50 -4.37
N VAL A 175 7.44 9.40 -4.11
CA VAL A 175 8.90 9.38 -4.04
C VAL A 175 9.57 9.35 -5.42
N VAL A 176 8.91 8.81 -6.46
CA VAL A 176 9.52 8.67 -7.80
C VAL A 176 10.04 10.01 -8.38
N PRO A 177 9.27 11.12 -8.37
CA PRO A 177 9.77 12.41 -8.86
C PRO A 177 10.94 12.96 -8.03
N VAL A 178 10.93 12.75 -6.72
CA VAL A 178 12.01 13.18 -5.80
C VAL A 178 13.30 12.40 -6.09
N GLN A 179 13.17 11.10 -6.39
CA GLN A 179 14.31 10.27 -6.75
C GLN A 179 14.85 10.63 -8.14
N ALA A 180 13.97 10.90 -9.11
CA ALA A 180 14.35 11.32 -10.45
C ALA A 180 15.13 12.64 -10.45
N THR A 181 14.64 13.63 -9.70
CA THR A 181 15.31 14.94 -9.54
C THR A 181 16.67 14.78 -8.86
N ARG A 182 16.77 13.97 -7.81
CA ARG A 182 18.05 13.66 -7.17
C ARG A 182 19.06 13.03 -8.12
N CYS A 183 18.64 12.09 -8.96
CA CYS A 183 19.51 11.48 -9.97
C CYS A 183 19.97 12.49 -11.03
N THR A 184 19.09 13.40 -11.48
CA THR A 184 19.49 14.45 -12.43
C THR A 184 20.45 15.46 -11.82
N MET A 185 20.27 15.84 -10.55
CA MET A 185 21.17 16.77 -9.87
C MET A 185 22.57 16.18 -9.70
N ALA A 186 22.67 14.91 -9.29
CA ALA A 186 23.96 14.23 -9.17
C ALA A 186 24.71 14.17 -10.51
N ALA A 187 24.00 13.91 -11.62
CA ALA A 187 24.59 13.93 -12.95
C ALA A 187 25.08 15.33 -13.37
N ILE A 188 24.39 16.40 -12.95
CA ILE A 188 24.84 17.79 -13.18
C ILE A 188 26.11 18.08 -12.37
N GLU A 189 26.17 17.64 -11.11
CA GLU A 189 27.36 17.81 -10.27
C GLU A 189 28.58 17.10 -10.88
N GLU A 190 28.47 15.83 -11.26
CA GLU A 190 29.54 15.07 -11.89
C GLU A 190 30.04 15.75 -13.17
N THR A 191 29.14 16.07 -14.10
CA THR A 191 29.52 16.76 -15.36
C THR A 191 30.12 18.14 -15.13
N SER A 192 29.66 18.88 -14.11
CA SER A 192 30.26 20.16 -13.76
C SER A 192 31.69 20.02 -13.24
N THR A 193 32.00 18.97 -12.47
CA THR A 193 33.37 18.73 -11.97
C THR A 193 34.33 18.34 -13.09
N GLU A 194 33.88 17.57 -14.08
CA GLU A 194 34.67 17.25 -15.28
C GLU A 194 34.96 18.50 -16.11
N LEU A 195 33.97 19.40 -16.27
CA LEU A 195 34.16 20.67 -16.95
C LEU A 195 35.12 21.60 -16.21
N VAL A 196 35.00 21.70 -14.88
CA VAL A 196 35.90 22.51 -14.04
C VAL A 196 37.32 21.98 -14.12
N THR A 197 37.53 20.66 -14.00
CA THR A 197 38.87 20.06 -14.12
C THR A 197 39.47 20.21 -15.53
N ALA A 198 38.65 20.12 -16.58
CA ALA A 198 39.09 20.42 -17.95
C ALA A 198 39.47 21.91 -18.12
N LEU A 199 38.70 22.83 -17.52
CA LEU A 199 39.02 24.26 -17.47
C LEU A 199 40.31 24.54 -16.71
N GLU A 200 40.50 23.90 -15.55
CA GLU A 200 41.74 23.95 -14.76
C GLU A 200 42.95 23.41 -15.53
N ALA A 201 42.77 22.38 -16.35
CA ALA A 201 43.82 21.83 -17.19
C ALA A 201 44.18 22.73 -18.39
N MET A 202 43.24 23.54 -18.88
CA MET A 202 43.48 24.54 -19.94
C MET A 202 44.10 25.83 -19.41
N LEU A 203 44.03 26.09 -18.10
CA LEU A 203 44.73 27.21 -17.48
C LEU A 203 46.25 26.98 -17.56
N PRO A 204 47.04 28.00 -17.96
CA PRO A 204 48.49 27.87 -17.99
C PRO A 204 49.00 27.56 -16.58
N LYS A 205 49.75 26.46 -16.44
CA LYS A 205 50.41 26.10 -15.17
C LYS A 205 51.17 27.32 -14.66
N GLU A 206 50.88 27.74 -13.43
CA GLU A 206 51.42 28.97 -12.87
C GLU A 206 52.95 28.90 -12.88
N THR A 207 53.58 29.69 -13.75
CA THR A 207 55.03 29.80 -13.80
C THR A 207 55.49 30.77 -12.70
N ALA A 208 56.71 30.59 -12.17
CA ALA A 208 57.24 31.46 -11.13
C ALA A 208 57.18 32.96 -11.50
N LYS A 209 57.30 33.29 -12.79
CA LYS A 209 57.14 34.66 -13.31
C LYS A 209 55.71 35.19 -13.24
N MET A 210 54.70 34.34 -13.49
CA MET A 210 53.30 34.73 -13.34
C MET A 210 52.91 34.93 -11.88
N ALA A 211 53.40 34.07 -10.98
CA ALA A 211 53.20 34.22 -9.54
C ALA A 211 53.82 35.53 -9.01
N GLU A 212 55.04 35.85 -9.43
CA GLU A 212 55.72 37.11 -9.10
C GLU A 212 54.98 38.34 -9.66
N HIS A 213 54.47 38.26 -10.89
CA HIS A 213 53.67 39.31 -11.50
C HIS A 213 52.33 39.53 -10.77
N ARG A 214 51.65 38.45 -10.33
CA ARG A 214 50.42 38.56 -9.53
C ARG A 214 50.67 39.19 -8.16
N LEU A 215 51.77 38.85 -7.50
CA LEU A 215 52.19 39.49 -6.25
C LEU A 215 52.46 40.98 -6.43
N LYS A 216 53.11 41.38 -7.54
CA LYS A 216 53.34 42.78 -7.88
C LYS A 216 52.05 43.52 -8.22
N VAL A 217 51.14 42.91 -8.96
CA VAL A 217 49.82 43.48 -9.28
C VAL A 217 48.94 43.60 -8.03
N ALA A 218 48.94 42.60 -7.16
CA ALA A 218 48.22 42.65 -5.88
C ALA A 218 48.79 43.74 -4.97
N ALA A 219 50.12 43.89 -4.90
CA ALA A 219 50.77 44.97 -4.18
C ALA A 219 50.46 46.35 -4.79
N PHE A 220 50.34 46.45 -6.12
CA PHE A 220 49.95 47.68 -6.82
C PHE A 220 48.48 48.05 -6.61
N LEU A 221 47.57 47.07 -6.62
CA LEU A 221 46.14 47.29 -6.36
C LEU A 221 45.85 47.55 -4.88
N ALA A 222 46.69 47.03 -3.98
CA ALA A 222 46.63 47.31 -2.55
C ALA A 222 47.42 48.57 -2.16
N ALA A 223 48.16 49.18 -3.09
CA ALA A 223 48.83 50.45 -2.84
C ALA A 223 47.74 51.54 -2.71
N PRO A 224 47.78 52.36 -1.65
CA PRO A 224 46.86 53.48 -1.51
C PRO A 224 47.05 54.41 -2.73
N LEU A 225 45.94 54.76 -3.39
CA LEU A 225 45.95 55.72 -4.48
C LEU A 225 46.52 57.04 -3.94
N GLU A 226 47.73 57.41 -4.36
CA GLU A 226 48.31 58.71 -4.04
C GLU A 226 47.43 59.79 -4.66
N GLY A 227 46.53 60.32 -3.85
CA GLY A 227 45.45 61.23 -4.27
C GLY A 227 44.40 61.53 -3.20
N GLU A 228 44.31 60.77 -2.10
CA GLU A 228 43.56 61.20 -0.91
C GLU A 228 44.48 61.92 0.07
N SER A 229 44.64 63.22 -0.16
CA SER A 229 45.25 64.16 0.78
C SER A 229 44.38 64.26 2.04
N ILE A 230 44.75 63.57 3.11
CA ILE A 230 44.34 63.97 4.46
C ILE A 230 45.45 64.87 5.00
N THR A 231 45.22 66.18 4.87
CA THR A 231 46.02 67.19 5.56
C THR A 231 45.82 67.06 7.07
N ALA A 232 46.95 67.07 7.77
CA ALA A 232 47.07 67.06 9.21
C ALA A 232 46.42 68.28 9.89
N GLU A 233 46.01 68.08 11.15
CA GLU A 233 46.09 68.96 12.33
C GLU A 233 44.97 68.54 13.31
N GLY A 234 45.17 68.26 14.60
CA GLY A 234 46.33 68.35 15.48
C GLY A 234 45.92 68.00 16.91
N SER A 235 46.83 68.33 17.84
CA SER A 235 46.65 68.39 19.30
C SER A 235 46.71 67.07 20.07
N GLY A 236 47.84 66.90 20.76
CA GLY A 236 48.13 65.75 21.60
C GLY A 236 47.56 65.82 23.01
N ASN A 237 47.85 64.77 23.77
CA ASN A 237 48.40 64.92 25.11
C ASN A 237 49.00 63.59 25.58
N ALA A 238 50.27 63.66 25.98
CA ALA A 238 50.83 62.71 26.93
C ALA A 238 50.27 63.03 28.32
N ALA A 239 49.86 62.01 29.06
CA ALA A 239 49.76 62.08 30.51
C ALA A 239 50.35 60.81 31.11
N VAL A 240 51.57 60.95 31.64
CA VAL A 240 52.09 60.15 32.73
C VAL A 240 51.60 60.80 34.02
N ARG A 241 50.62 60.17 34.68
CA ARG A 241 50.59 59.87 36.12
C ARG A 241 49.33 59.07 36.44
#